data_AF-E6SKV7-F1
#
_entry.id   AF-E6SKV7-F1
#
_cell.length_a   1.000
_cell.length_b   1.000
_cell.length_c   1.000
_cell.angle_alpha   90.00
_cell.angle_beta   90.00
_cell.angle_gamma   90.00
#
_symmetry.space_group_name_H-M   'P 1'
#
loop_
_entity.id
_entity.type
_entity.pdbx_description
1 polymer ?
#
loop_
_entity_poly.entity_id
_entity_poly.type
_entity_poly.pdbx_seq_one_letter_code
_entity_poly.pdbx_strand_id
1 'polypeptide(L)'
;MDDALLDRITLAVAVLLVLWLIGGRQWNRRRAVELARAARDALRLLGDEINMQSLGGGTGGFLMEVGRPGPGIRSAQLLCLLEPRDFPLAWAWTRWRGRRDQFILKIEATQPLRTARLQGYGRPAAGFGLRRLVLAATQPSSPQVQVSFGVAPGEESDIARAVALAAGLARGELQLAARDSA
;
A
#
# COMPACT_ATOMS: atom_id res chain seq x y z
N MET A 1 -46.69 -0.20 -12.69
CA MET A 1 -45.70 0.61 -11.96
C MET A 1 -45.67 1.93 -12.68
N ASP A 2 -46.04 3.02 -12.03
CA ASP A 2 -46.27 4.30 -12.71
C ASP A 2 -44.97 4.84 -13.29
N ASP A 3 -44.98 5.26 -14.56
CA ASP A 3 -43.79 5.79 -15.25
C ASP A 3 -43.19 6.98 -14.48
N ALA A 4 -44.04 7.81 -13.87
CA ALA A 4 -43.62 8.92 -13.01
C ALA A 4 -42.84 8.48 -11.75
N LEU A 5 -43.13 7.29 -11.20
CA LEU A 5 -42.39 6.74 -10.07
C LEU A 5 -41.01 6.23 -10.53
N LEU A 6 -40.96 5.53 -11.67
CA LEU A 6 -39.72 5.07 -12.29
C LEU A 6 -38.77 6.24 -12.61
N ASP A 7 -39.30 7.33 -13.16
CA ASP A 7 -38.52 8.53 -13.49
C ASP A 7 -37.92 9.17 -12.24
N ARG A 8 -38.72 9.30 -11.17
CA ARG A 8 -38.26 9.83 -9.88
C ARG A 8 -37.17 8.97 -9.26
N ILE A 9 -37.33 7.65 -9.29
CA ILE A 9 -36.32 6.71 -8.79
C ILE A 9 -35.03 6.84 -9.61
N THR A 10 -35.15 6.88 -10.94
CA THR A 10 -34.00 6.99 -11.84
C THR A 10 -33.24 8.29 -11.60
N LEU A 11 -33.95 9.41 -11.47
CA LEU A 11 -33.36 10.71 -11.15
C LEU A 11 -32.66 10.69 -9.78
N ALA A 12 -33.32 10.15 -8.76
CA ALA A 12 -32.75 10.05 -7.42
C ALA A 12 -31.45 9.20 -7.40
N VAL A 13 -31.46 8.06 -8.11
CA VAL A 13 -30.27 7.20 -8.25
C VAL A 13 -29.16 7.92 -9.01
N ALA A 14 -29.49 8.60 -10.12
CA ALA A 14 -28.51 9.36 -10.89
C ALA A 14 -27.84 10.46 -10.05
N VAL A 15 -28.64 11.26 -9.33
CA VAL A 15 -28.15 12.30 -8.42
C VAL A 15 -27.26 11.70 -7.33
N LEU A 16 -27.71 10.61 -6.71
CA LEU A 16 -26.93 9.92 -5.68
C LEU A 16 -25.57 9.45 -6.21
N LEU A 17 -25.52 8.85 -7.40
CA LEU A 17 -24.28 8.39 -8.02
C LEU A 17 -23.33 9.55 -8.36
N VAL A 18 -23.85 10.68 -8.83
CA VAL A 18 -23.05 11.88 -9.11
C VAL A 18 -22.47 12.47 -7.82
N LEU A 19 -23.29 12.60 -6.77
CA LEU A 19 -22.83 13.08 -5.47
C LEU A 19 -21.78 12.13 -4.87
N TRP A 20 -21.99 10.82 -5.01
CA TRP A 20 -21.01 9.83 -4.60
C TRP A 20 -19.70 9.97 -5.34
N LEU A 21 -19.73 10.12 -6.68
CA LEU A 21 -18.53 10.26 -7.48
C LEU A 21 -17.70 11.46 -7.01
N ILE A 22 -18.33 12.60 -6.77
CA ILE A 22 -17.66 13.82 -6.30
C ILE A 22 -17.10 13.61 -4.89
N GLY A 23 -17.91 13.11 -3.96
CA GLY A 23 -17.51 12.86 -2.58
C GLY A 23 -16.39 11.82 -2.46
N GLY A 24 -16.52 10.71 -3.19
CA GLY A 24 -15.54 9.62 -3.27
C GLY A 24 -14.20 10.09 -3.82
N ARG A 25 -14.19 10.90 -4.89
CA ARG A 25 -12.95 11.50 -5.42
C ARG A 25 -12.28 12.43 -4.41
N GLN A 26 -13.05 13.29 -3.75
CA GLN A 26 -12.52 14.21 -2.76
C GLN A 26 -11.96 13.46 -1.53
N TRP A 27 -12.66 12.43 -1.06
CA TRP A 27 -12.17 11.57 0.01
C TRP A 27 -10.88 10.86 -0.41
N ASN A 28 -10.84 10.28 -1.62
CA ASN A 28 -9.67 9.56 -2.09
C ASN A 28 -8.46 10.47 -2.20
N ARG A 29 -8.64 11.72 -2.65
CA ARG A 29 -7.58 12.73 -2.71
C ARG A 29 -7.04 13.10 -1.32
N ARG A 30 -7.92 13.30 -0.33
CA ARG A 30 -7.50 13.55 1.06
C ARG A 30 -6.71 12.37 1.62
N ARG A 31 -7.21 11.15 1.37
CA ARG A 31 -6.56 9.91 1.81
C ARG A 31 -5.20 9.72 1.14
N ALA A 32 -5.09 10.00 -0.16
CA ALA A 32 -3.83 9.95 -0.89
C ALA A 32 -2.78 10.88 -0.27
N VAL A 33 -3.15 12.11 0.07
CA VAL A 33 -2.24 13.09 0.69
C VAL A 33 -1.79 12.64 2.08
N GLU A 34 -2.70 12.13 2.90
CA GLU A 34 -2.40 11.61 4.23
C GLU A 34 -1.42 10.43 4.16
N LEU A 35 -1.74 9.43 3.32
CA LEU A 35 -0.89 8.26 3.10
C LEU A 35 0.46 8.63 2.49
N ALA A 36 0.49 9.58 1.56
CA ALA A 36 1.74 10.07 0.97
C ALA A 36 2.63 10.76 2.01
N ARG A 37 2.06 11.54 2.93
CA ARG A 37 2.84 12.16 4.03
C ARG A 37 3.44 11.08 4.93
N ALA A 38 2.62 10.16 5.42
CA ALA A 38 3.07 9.06 6.27
C ALA A 38 4.13 8.19 5.59
N ALA A 39 3.94 7.89 4.30
CA ALA A 39 4.90 7.14 3.48
C ALA A 39 6.22 7.89 3.27
N ARG A 40 6.17 9.19 2.96
CA ARG A 40 7.35 10.02 2.79
C ARG A 40 8.17 10.07 4.07
N ASP A 41 7.51 10.28 5.22
CA ASP A 41 8.20 10.33 6.50
C ASP A 41 8.83 8.98 6.86
N ALA A 42 8.16 7.87 6.57
CA ALA A 42 8.71 6.53 6.75
C ALA A 42 9.92 6.27 5.84
N LEU A 43 9.84 6.65 4.55
CA LEU A 43 10.89 6.40 3.56
C LEU A 43 12.19 7.16 3.83
N ARG A 44 12.17 8.25 4.61
CA ARG A 44 13.38 8.93 5.06
C ARG A 44 14.34 8.03 5.83
N LEU A 45 13.86 6.91 6.39
CA LEU A 45 14.71 5.89 7.02
C LEU A 45 15.59 5.13 6.01
N LEU A 46 15.23 5.13 4.74
CA LEU A 46 15.91 4.42 3.66
C LEU A 46 16.90 5.31 2.89
N GLY A 47 16.83 6.62 3.08
CA GLY A 47 17.68 7.58 2.40
C GLY A 47 17.06 8.96 2.31
N ASP A 48 17.79 9.86 1.67
CA ASP A 48 17.41 11.24 1.45
C ASP A 48 16.72 11.40 0.09
N GLU A 49 16.06 12.55 -0.10
CA GLU A 49 15.40 12.96 -1.35
C GLU A 49 14.33 11.96 -1.83
N ILE A 50 13.07 12.17 -1.41
CA ILE A 50 11.95 11.32 -1.83
C ILE A 50 11.26 11.94 -3.04
N ASN A 51 11.40 11.29 -4.20
CA ASN A 51 10.66 11.63 -5.41
C ASN A 51 9.28 10.98 -5.36
N MET A 52 8.26 11.70 -5.81
CA MET A 52 6.89 11.21 -5.80
C MET A 52 6.25 11.40 -7.18
N GLN A 53 5.67 10.34 -7.71
CA GLN A 53 4.88 10.34 -8.92
C GLN A 53 3.44 9.93 -8.60
N SER A 54 2.48 10.76 -8.97
CA SER A 54 1.06 10.42 -8.83
C SER A 54 0.62 9.43 -9.92
N LEU A 55 -0.21 8.46 -9.56
CA LEU A 55 -0.77 7.48 -10.51
C LEU A 55 -2.25 7.78 -10.76
N GLY A 56 -2.68 7.63 -12.02
CA GLY A 56 -4.09 7.80 -12.41
C GLY A 56 -4.66 9.18 -12.05
N GLY A 57 -3.91 10.26 -12.31
CA GLY A 57 -4.35 11.63 -12.01
C GLY A 57 -4.43 11.96 -10.51
N GLY A 58 -3.78 11.18 -9.65
CA GLY A 58 -3.75 11.38 -8.19
C GLY A 58 -4.90 10.71 -7.44
N THR A 59 -5.76 9.95 -8.13
CA THR A 59 -6.83 9.16 -7.50
C THR A 59 -6.59 7.66 -7.51
N GLY A 60 -5.65 7.16 -8.33
CA GLY A 60 -5.31 5.73 -8.36
C GLY A 60 -4.28 5.31 -7.31
N GLY A 61 -3.42 6.25 -6.90
CA GLY A 61 -2.33 5.98 -5.97
C GLY A 61 -1.11 6.85 -6.25
N PHE A 62 0.05 6.40 -5.78
CA PHE A 62 1.31 7.08 -5.99
C PHE A 62 2.48 6.11 -5.94
N LEU A 63 3.55 6.45 -6.64
CA LEU A 63 4.85 5.81 -6.55
C LEU A 63 5.81 6.79 -5.86
N MET A 64 6.58 6.31 -4.89
CA MET A 64 7.66 7.06 -4.28
C MET A 64 8.97 6.33 -4.48
N GLU A 65 10.01 7.06 -4.83
CA GLU A 65 11.35 6.53 -5.04
C GLU A 65 12.35 7.31 -4.19
N VAL A 66 13.28 6.60 -3.57
CA VAL A 66 14.37 7.21 -2.80
C VAL A 66 15.48 7.60 -3.77
N GLY A 67 15.68 8.90 -3.97
CA GLY A 67 16.68 9.46 -4.89
C GLY A 67 18.11 9.31 -4.38
N ARG A 68 18.32 9.44 -3.06
CA ARG A 68 19.61 9.18 -2.41
C ARG A 68 19.50 8.07 -1.37
N PRO A 69 19.66 6.79 -1.78
CA PRO A 69 19.63 5.67 -0.86
C PRO A 69 20.71 5.77 0.22
N GLY A 70 20.34 5.41 1.45
CA GLY A 70 21.24 5.32 2.59
C GLY A 70 22.10 4.05 2.59
N PRO A 71 22.92 3.84 3.63
CA PRO A 71 23.82 2.70 3.72
C PRO A 71 23.10 1.35 3.61
N GLY A 72 23.68 0.43 2.84
CA GLY A 72 23.14 -0.93 2.64
C GLY A 72 22.04 -1.04 1.58
N ILE A 73 21.60 0.09 1.00
CA ILE A 73 20.50 0.15 0.05
C ILE A 73 21.00 0.70 -1.29
N ARG A 74 20.72 -0.02 -2.38
CA ARG A 74 21.01 0.40 -3.75
C ARG A 74 19.86 1.22 -4.35
N SER A 75 18.63 0.81 -4.11
CA SER A 75 17.43 1.51 -4.58
C SER A 75 16.25 1.15 -3.67
N ALA A 76 15.29 2.06 -3.55
CA ALA A 76 14.06 1.80 -2.81
C ALA A 76 12.88 2.50 -3.47
N GLN A 77 11.80 1.75 -3.66
CA GLN A 77 10.57 2.19 -4.28
C GLN A 77 9.37 1.73 -3.47
N LEU A 78 8.40 2.62 -3.26
CA LEU A 78 7.14 2.32 -2.60
C LEU A 78 5.98 2.68 -3.52
N LEU A 79 5.25 1.67 -3.94
CA LEU A 79 4.01 1.82 -4.70
C LEU A 79 2.82 1.76 -3.75
N CYS A 80 1.97 2.78 -3.77
CA CYS A 80 0.68 2.80 -3.11
C CYS A 80 -0.43 2.72 -4.16
N LEU A 81 -1.37 1.79 -3.98
CA LEU A 81 -2.59 1.65 -4.76
C LEU A 81 -3.80 1.91 -3.86
N LEU A 82 -4.57 2.94 -4.19
CA LEU A 82 -5.73 3.34 -3.40
C LEU A 82 -6.96 2.51 -3.77
N GLU A 83 -7.89 2.38 -2.82
CA GLU A 83 -9.22 1.86 -3.13
C GLU A 83 -9.96 2.77 -4.14
N PRO A 84 -10.71 2.20 -5.09
CA PRO A 84 -11.54 2.95 -6.03
C PRO A 84 -12.83 3.44 -5.34
N ARG A 85 -12.71 4.48 -4.52
CA ARG A 85 -13.81 5.05 -3.71
C ARG A 85 -14.83 5.84 -4.51
N ASP A 86 -14.49 6.19 -5.74
CA ASP A 86 -15.28 6.90 -6.72
C ASP A 86 -16.42 6.04 -7.32
N PHE A 87 -16.28 4.71 -7.27
CA PHE A 87 -17.30 3.77 -7.73
C PHE A 87 -17.94 3.03 -6.54
N PRO A 88 -19.17 3.38 -6.10
CA PRO A 88 -19.74 2.90 -4.84
C PRO A 88 -19.87 1.37 -4.78
N LEU A 89 -20.34 0.75 -5.87
CA LEU A 89 -20.52 -0.70 -5.93
C LEU A 89 -19.17 -1.45 -5.91
N ALA A 90 -18.19 -0.96 -6.67
CA ALA A 90 -16.84 -1.53 -6.68
C ALA A 90 -16.15 -1.35 -5.32
N TRP A 91 -16.33 -0.20 -4.69
CA TRP A 91 -15.82 0.08 -3.35
C TRP A 91 -16.46 -0.85 -2.30
N ALA A 92 -17.78 -0.98 -2.30
CA ALA A 92 -18.49 -1.88 -1.38
C ALA A 92 -18.03 -3.35 -1.55
N TRP A 93 -17.89 -3.81 -2.79
CA TRP A 93 -17.41 -5.16 -3.10
C TRP A 93 -15.97 -5.42 -2.64
N THR A 94 -15.07 -4.48 -2.93
CA THR A 94 -13.65 -4.59 -2.52
C THR A 94 -13.51 -4.56 -1.00
N ARG A 95 -14.27 -3.70 -0.31
CA ARG A 95 -14.35 -3.64 1.16
C ARG A 95 -14.88 -4.93 1.77
N TRP A 96 -15.90 -5.54 1.18
CA TRP A 96 -16.45 -6.82 1.63
C TRP A 96 -15.42 -7.96 1.51
N ARG A 97 -14.60 -7.94 0.45
CA ARG A 97 -13.45 -8.87 0.30
C ARG A 97 -12.25 -8.55 1.19
N GLY A 98 -12.37 -7.59 2.10
CA GLY A 98 -11.30 -7.19 3.02
C GLY A 98 -10.12 -6.46 2.36
N ARG A 99 -10.24 -6.07 1.08
CA ARG A 99 -9.22 -5.27 0.39
C ARG A 99 -9.22 -3.86 0.97
N ARG A 100 -8.01 -3.31 1.13
CA ARG A 100 -7.71 -1.97 1.63
C ARG A 100 -6.73 -1.27 0.69
N ASP A 101 -6.33 -0.05 1.02
CA ASP A 101 -5.24 0.63 0.31
C ASP A 101 -3.99 -0.28 0.38
N GLN A 102 -3.37 -0.58 -0.76
CA GLN A 102 -2.27 -1.53 -0.85
C GLN A 102 -0.95 -0.80 -1.01
N PHE A 103 0.07 -1.26 -0.29
CA PHE A 103 1.44 -0.80 -0.40
C PHE A 103 2.32 -1.95 -0.84
N ILE A 104 3.25 -1.65 -1.75
CA ILE A 104 4.29 -2.55 -2.21
C ILE A 104 5.60 -1.80 -2.09
N LEU A 105 6.40 -2.18 -1.11
CA LEU A 105 7.76 -1.69 -0.91
C LEU A 105 8.72 -2.67 -1.58
N LYS A 106 9.59 -2.14 -2.44
CA LYS A 106 10.69 -2.85 -3.07
C LYS A 106 11.98 -2.15 -2.69
N ILE A 107 12.93 -2.89 -2.14
CA ILE A 107 14.25 -2.39 -1.80
C ILE A 107 15.27 -3.31 -2.46
N GLU A 108 16.22 -2.75 -3.18
CA GLU A 108 17.42 -3.49 -3.59
C GLU A 108 18.52 -3.19 -2.59
N ALA A 109 19.04 -4.24 -1.95
CA ALA A 109 20.18 -4.16 -1.05
C ALA A 109 21.50 -4.17 -1.83
N THR A 110 22.56 -3.63 -1.22
CA THR A 110 23.91 -3.72 -1.80
C THR A 110 24.57 -5.08 -1.55
N GLN A 111 24.13 -5.81 -0.53
CA GLN A 111 24.68 -7.10 -0.10
C GLN A 111 23.77 -8.25 -0.53
N PRO A 112 24.32 -9.47 -0.73
CA PRO A 112 23.52 -10.65 -1.04
C PRO A 112 22.58 -10.99 0.12
N LEU A 113 21.32 -11.23 -0.20
CA LEU A 113 20.29 -11.59 0.78
C LEU A 113 20.13 -13.11 0.85
N ARG A 114 19.79 -13.63 2.03
CA ARG A 114 19.31 -15.01 2.16
C ARG A 114 17.89 -15.10 1.63
N THR A 115 17.57 -16.18 0.92
CA THR A 115 16.21 -16.45 0.47
C THR A 115 15.31 -16.68 1.66
N ALA A 116 14.25 -15.89 1.78
CA ALA A 116 13.21 -16.12 2.76
C ALA A 116 11.89 -15.50 2.29
N ARG A 117 10.78 -16.12 2.65
CA ARG A 117 9.45 -15.68 2.26
C ARG A 117 8.47 -15.90 3.38
N LEU A 118 7.74 -14.85 3.75
CA LEU A 118 6.61 -14.89 4.66
C LEU A 118 5.38 -14.37 3.93
N GLN A 119 4.34 -15.19 3.86
CA GLN A 119 3.05 -14.81 3.30
C GLN A 119 2.04 -14.66 4.43
N GLY A 120 1.45 -13.47 4.53
CA GLY A 120 0.40 -13.19 5.51
C GLY A 120 -0.97 -13.36 4.88
N TYR A 121 -1.77 -14.29 5.39
CA TYR A 121 -3.17 -14.47 5.01
C TYR A 121 -4.09 -13.79 6.04
N GLY A 122 -4.04 -12.46 6.13
CA GLY A 122 -4.98 -11.68 6.95
C GLY A 122 -4.86 -11.82 8.47
N ARG A 123 -3.80 -12.49 8.95
CA ARG A 123 -3.37 -12.46 10.36
C ARG A 123 -2.10 -11.61 10.46
N PRO A 124 -1.86 -10.93 11.61
CA PRO A 124 -0.58 -10.27 11.83
C PRO A 124 0.52 -11.29 11.58
N ALA A 125 1.47 -10.96 10.71
CA ALA A 125 2.61 -11.85 10.51
C ALA A 125 3.29 -11.98 11.87
N ALA A 126 3.27 -13.20 12.44
CA ALA A 126 3.77 -13.45 13.77
C ALA A 126 5.20 -12.90 13.88
N GLY A 127 5.39 -11.90 14.75
CA GLY A 127 6.68 -11.27 15.04
C GLY A 127 6.88 -9.83 14.54
N PHE A 128 6.23 -9.39 13.46
CA PHE A 128 6.57 -8.08 12.84
C PHE A 128 5.57 -6.94 13.06
N GLY A 129 4.46 -7.21 13.74
CA GLY A 129 3.48 -6.17 14.12
C GLY A 129 2.70 -5.54 12.96
N LEU A 130 2.82 -6.07 11.73
CA LEU A 130 2.07 -5.62 10.56
C LEU A 130 0.72 -6.32 10.50
N ARG A 131 -0.37 -5.55 10.61
CA ARG A 131 -1.73 -6.10 10.73
C ARG A 131 -2.21 -6.79 9.47
N ARG A 132 -1.83 -6.25 8.30
CA ARG A 132 -2.27 -6.71 6.98
C ARG A 132 -1.09 -6.99 6.07
N LEU A 133 -0.06 -7.67 6.58
CA LEU A 133 1.01 -8.17 5.72
C LEU A 133 0.41 -9.15 4.72
N VAL A 134 0.71 -8.96 3.44
CA VAL A 134 0.37 -9.89 2.36
C VAL A 134 1.58 -10.74 2.04
N LEU A 135 2.76 -10.10 1.91
CA LEU A 135 4.00 -10.76 1.54
C LEU A 135 5.20 -9.99 2.10
N ALA A 136 6.17 -10.70 2.65
CA ALA A 136 7.54 -10.23 2.81
C ALA A 136 8.46 -11.28 2.19
N ALA A 137 9.28 -10.90 1.22
CA ALA A 137 10.15 -11.82 0.51
C ALA A 137 11.53 -11.20 0.29
N THR A 138 12.55 -12.03 0.34
CA THR A 138 13.92 -11.70 -0.03
C THR A 138 14.40 -12.64 -1.13
N GLN A 139 15.05 -12.08 -2.16
CA GLN A 139 15.56 -12.85 -3.29
C GLN A 139 17.07 -12.67 -3.43
N PRO A 140 17.86 -13.76 -3.59
CA PRO A 140 19.32 -13.68 -3.61
C PRO A 140 19.91 -13.27 -4.96
N SER A 141 19.28 -13.66 -6.08
CA SER A 141 19.78 -13.45 -7.45
C SER A 141 19.70 -12.00 -7.91
N SER A 142 18.83 -11.22 -7.29
CA SER A 142 18.80 -9.77 -7.34
C SER A 142 18.43 -9.39 -5.91
N PRO A 143 19.38 -8.91 -5.08
CA PRO A 143 19.24 -8.78 -3.63
C PRO A 143 18.10 -7.84 -3.27
N GLN A 144 16.87 -8.33 -3.42
CA GLN A 144 15.66 -7.54 -3.40
C GLN A 144 14.81 -7.99 -2.23
N VAL A 145 14.40 -7.01 -1.42
CA VAL A 145 13.38 -7.15 -0.40
C VAL A 145 12.07 -6.62 -0.96
N GLN A 146 11.03 -7.42 -0.97
CA GLN A 146 9.69 -6.98 -1.30
C GLN A 146 8.77 -7.16 -0.09
N VAL A 147 8.13 -6.08 0.36
CA VAL A 147 7.12 -6.10 1.42
C VAL A 147 5.82 -5.52 0.88
N SER A 148 4.79 -6.35 0.77
CA SER A 148 3.44 -5.98 0.34
C SER A 148 2.48 -6.06 1.52
N PHE A 149 1.71 -5.00 1.77
CA PHE A 149 0.78 -4.92 2.91
C PHE A 149 -0.41 -4.01 2.61
N GLY A 150 -1.51 -4.21 3.34
CA GLY A 150 -2.67 -3.31 3.30
C GLY A 150 -2.64 -2.29 4.42
N VAL A 151 -3.25 -1.12 4.22
CA VAL A 151 -3.42 -0.07 5.23
C VAL A 151 -4.87 0.39 5.25
N ALA A 152 -5.55 0.24 6.38
CA ALA A 152 -6.86 0.85 6.60
C ALA A 152 -6.72 2.24 7.25
N PRO A 153 -7.78 3.07 7.25
CA PRO A 153 -7.82 4.30 8.06
C PRO A 153 -7.47 4.02 9.53
N GLY A 154 -6.51 4.78 10.08
CA GLY A 154 -5.99 4.61 11.44
C GLY A 154 -4.85 3.60 11.57
N GLU A 155 -4.44 2.93 10.47
CA GLU A 155 -3.34 1.95 10.45
C GLU A 155 -2.08 2.52 9.78
N GLU A 156 -1.93 3.84 9.66
CA GLU A 156 -0.83 4.50 8.92
C GLU A 156 0.54 4.18 9.51
N SER A 157 0.60 3.90 10.82
CA SER A 157 1.82 3.45 11.50
C SER A 157 2.36 2.12 10.99
N ASP A 158 1.55 1.30 10.30
CA ASP A 158 2.02 0.09 9.62
C ASP A 158 2.98 0.42 8.46
N ILE A 159 2.90 1.61 7.87
CA ILE A 159 3.82 2.03 6.80
C ILE A 159 5.24 2.16 7.36
N ALA A 160 5.40 2.85 8.49
CA ALA A 160 6.69 3.00 9.15
C ALA A 160 7.25 1.64 9.62
N ARG A 161 6.40 0.77 10.18
CA ARG A 161 6.78 -0.59 10.57
C ARG A 161 7.26 -1.42 9.37
N ALA A 162 6.56 -1.34 8.24
CA ALA A 162 6.92 -2.09 7.04
C ALA A 162 8.23 -1.59 6.42
N VAL A 163 8.46 -0.27 6.43
CA VAL A 163 9.72 0.32 5.99
C VAL A 163 10.87 -0.09 6.91
N ALA A 164 10.70 -0.04 8.23
CA ALA A 164 11.71 -0.48 9.18
C ALA A 164 12.04 -1.98 9.02
N LEU A 165 11.02 -2.82 8.81
CA LEU A 165 11.21 -4.24 8.51
C LEU A 165 12.04 -4.43 7.24
N ALA A 166 11.65 -3.77 6.15
CA ALA A 166 12.35 -3.92 4.87
C ALA A 166 13.79 -3.38 4.93
N ALA A 167 14.02 -2.28 5.67
CA ALA A 167 15.35 -1.74 5.92
C ALA A 167 16.23 -2.74 6.67
N GLY A 168 15.72 -3.31 7.77
CA GLY A 168 16.46 -4.29 8.57
C GLY A 168 16.77 -5.57 7.78
N LEU A 169 15.85 -6.01 6.91
CA LEU A 169 16.09 -7.13 5.99
C LEU A 169 17.17 -6.79 4.94
N ALA A 170 17.10 -5.60 4.35
CA ALA A 170 18.06 -5.16 3.33
C ALA A 170 19.47 -4.97 3.90
N ARG A 171 19.58 -4.53 5.16
CA ARG A 171 20.85 -4.38 5.88
C ARG A 171 21.35 -5.67 6.53
N GLY A 172 20.58 -6.75 6.47
CA GLY A 172 20.93 -8.03 7.11
C GLY A 172 20.80 -8.05 8.65
N GLU A 173 20.23 -7.01 9.24
CA GLU A 173 19.96 -6.89 10.69
C GLU A 173 18.80 -7.79 11.13
N LEU A 174 17.84 -8.01 10.22
CA LEU A 174 16.70 -8.87 10.42
C LEU A 174 16.76 -10.07 9.48
N GLN A 175 16.20 -11.18 9.93
CA GLN A 175 16.02 -12.38 9.11
C GLN A 175 14.57 -12.83 9.21
N LEU A 176 13.96 -13.09 8.06
CA LEU A 176 12.68 -13.77 8.01
C LEU A 176 12.94 -15.23 8.36
N ALA A 177 12.25 -15.76 9.36
CA ALA A 177 12.28 -17.20 9.63
C ALA A 177 11.77 -17.93 8.37
N ALA A 178 12.61 -18.79 7.79
CA ALA A 178 12.18 -19.65 6.70
C ALA A 178 11.06 -20.54 7.25
N ARG A 179 9.82 -20.32 6.78
CA ARG A 179 8.79 -21.32 6.95
C ARG A 179 9.01 -22.31 5.82
N ASP A 180 9.61 -23.45 6.15
CA ASP A 180 9.69 -24.56 5.22
C ASP A 180 8.28 -24.83 4.69
N SER A 181 8.20 -24.89 3.36
CA SER A 181 6.97 -25.24 2.67
C SER A 181 6.75 -26.72 2.97
N ALA A 182 5.94 -27.02 3.98
CA ALA A 182 5.37 -28.35 4.16
C ALA A 182 4.11 -28.47 3.29
#